data_AF-A0A6J0NN40-F1
#
_entry.id   AF-A0A6J0NN40-F1
#
_cell.length_a   1.000
_cell.length_b   1.000
_cell.length_c   1.000
_cell.angle_alpha   90.00
_cell.angle_beta   90.00
_cell.angle_gamma   90.00
#
_symmetry.space_group_name_H-M   'P 1'
#
loop_
_entity.id
_entity.type
_entity.pdbx_description
1 polymer ?
#
loop_
_entity_poly.entity_id
_entity_poly.type
_entity_poly.pdbx_seq_one_letter_code
_entity_poly.pdbx_strand_id
1 'polypeptide(L)'
;MDSSREQIPVFLDGGVRHGADVFKALAFGASGIFIGRPVVFSLAAEGEAGVRKVLQMLRDEFELTMALSGCRSLKEITRNHITT
;
A
#
# COMPACT_ATOMS: atom_id res chain seq x y z
N MET A 1 -6.12 -27.58 17.91
CA MET A 1 -4.76 -27.74 17.35
C MET A 1 -4.81 -27.30 15.90
N ASP A 2 -4.36 -26.08 15.60
CA ASP A 2 -3.40 -25.86 14.52
C ASP A 2 -2.61 -24.56 14.78
N SER A 3 -1.35 -24.80 15.16
CA SER A 3 -0.13 -24.03 14.97
C SER A 3 -0.17 -22.50 15.06
N SER A 4 0.34 -22.02 16.19
CA SER A 4 1.13 -20.80 16.34
C SER A 4 2.34 -20.75 15.37
N ARG A 5 2.10 -20.75 14.06
CA ARG A 5 3.11 -20.31 13.09
C ARG A 5 3.18 -18.80 13.23
N GLU A 6 4.29 -18.30 13.76
CA GLU A 6 4.64 -16.89 13.58
C GLU A 6 4.59 -16.60 12.08
N GLN A 7 3.59 -15.82 11.66
CA GLN A 7 3.50 -15.39 10.27
C GLN A 7 4.66 -14.43 10.02
N ILE A 8 5.62 -14.87 9.23
CA ILE A 8 6.69 -14.01 8.74
C ILE A 8 6.02 -12.94 7.86
N PRO A 9 6.21 -11.64 8.13
CA PRO A 9 5.58 -10.59 7.36
C PRO A 9 6.09 -10.62 5.92
N VAL A 10 5.15 -10.62 4.97
CA VAL A 10 5.46 -10.59 3.53
C VAL A 10 5.20 -9.19 3.02
N PHE A 11 6.17 -8.59 2.34
CA PHE A 11 6.06 -7.26 1.76
C PHE A 11 6.07 -7.33 0.22
N LEU A 12 5.54 -6.30 -0.43
CA LEU A 12 5.48 -6.20 -1.89
C LEU A 12 6.09 -4.88 -2.40
N ASP A 13 6.90 -4.96 -3.44
CA ASP A 13 7.27 -3.84 -4.32
C ASP A 13 7.17 -4.32 -5.76
N GLY A 14 7.32 -3.41 -6.72
CA GLY A 14 7.20 -3.66 -8.14
C GLY A 14 5.92 -3.06 -8.68
N GLY A 15 5.98 -1.78 -9.04
CA GLY A 15 4.90 -1.13 -9.80
C GLY A 15 3.79 -0.45 -9.00
N VAL A 16 3.88 -0.34 -7.67
CA VAL A 16 2.90 0.42 -6.86
C VAL A 16 2.95 1.92 -7.20
N ARG A 17 1.89 2.46 -7.82
CA ARG A 17 1.83 3.88 -8.24
C ARG A 17 0.62 4.61 -7.71
N HIS A 18 -0.44 3.88 -7.36
CA HIS A 18 -1.70 4.44 -6.87
C HIS A 18 -2.11 3.82 -5.54
N GLY A 19 -2.98 4.53 -4.81
CA GLY A 19 -3.56 4.01 -3.56
C GLY A 19 -4.26 2.65 -3.71
N ALA A 20 -4.89 2.41 -4.87
CA ALA A 20 -5.52 1.13 -5.18
C ALA A 20 -4.53 -0.03 -5.33
N ASP A 21 -3.28 0.22 -5.71
CA ASP A 21 -2.25 -0.82 -5.79
C ASP A 21 -1.84 -1.27 -4.39
N VAL A 22 -1.69 -0.32 -3.46
CA VAL A 22 -1.46 -0.58 -2.03
C VAL A 22 -2.61 -1.42 -1.48
N PHE A 23 -3.85 -0.99 -1.72
CA PHE A 23 -5.05 -1.69 -1.26
C PHE A 23 -5.11 -3.14 -1.76
N LYS A 24 -4.85 -3.38 -3.06
CA LYS A 24 -4.79 -4.72 -3.64
C LYS A 24 -3.70 -5.58 -3.01
N ALA A 25 -2.49 -5.04 -2.82
CA ALA A 25 -1.39 -5.77 -2.20
C ALA A 25 -1.75 -6.24 -0.79
N LEU A 26 -2.36 -5.36 0.02
CA LEU A 26 -2.84 -5.70 1.36
C LEU A 26 -3.98 -6.73 1.32
N ALA A 27 -4.93 -6.59 0.38
CA ALA A 27 -6.02 -7.56 0.21
C ALA A 27 -5.53 -8.95 -0.22
N PHE A 28 -4.37 -9.04 -0.88
CA PHE A 28 -3.68 -10.30 -1.19
C PHE A 28 -2.82 -10.83 -0.03
N GLY A 29 -2.76 -10.14 1.11
CA GLY A 29 -2.07 -10.60 2.31
C GLY A 29 -0.69 -10.00 2.54
N ALA A 30 -0.27 -8.98 1.78
CA ALA A 30 0.95 -8.26 2.11
C ALA A 30 0.80 -7.54 3.46
N SER A 31 1.86 -7.56 4.28
CA SER A 31 1.98 -6.80 5.52
C SER A 31 2.29 -5.31 5.27
N GLY A 32 2.76 -4.98 4.07
CA GLY A 32 3.05 -3.62 3.64
C GLY A 32 3.65 -3.60 2.23
N ILE A 33 3.87 -2.39 1.71
CA ILE A 33 4.51 -2.19 0.42
C ILE A 33 5.73 -1.28 0.52
N PHE A 34 6.59 -1.35 -0.48
CA PHE A 34 7.66 -0.38 -0.71
C PHE A 34 7.47 0.33 -2.06
N ILE A 35 8.09 1.50 -2.21
CA ILE A 35 8.14 2.24 -3.47
C ILE A 35 9.58 2.66 -3.78
N GLY A 36 10.11 2.23 -4.93
CA GLY A 36 11.44 2.63 -5.40
C GLY A 36 11.42 3.88 -6.28
N ARG A 37 11.12 3.71 -7.57
CA ARG A 37 11.19 4.78 -8.59
C ARG A 37 10.46 6.09 -8.22
N PRO A 38 9.25 6.09 -7.63
CA PRO A 38 8.58 7.33 -7.25
C PRO A 38 9.38 8.18 -6.26
N VAL A 39 10.12 7.55 -5.33
CA VAL A 39 10.99 8.26 -4.38
C VAL A 39 12.16 8.91 -5.10
N VAL A 40 12.85 8.17 -5.97
CA VAL A 40 14.02 8.69 -6.71
C VAL A 40 13.61 9.82 -7.67
N PHE A 41 12.49 9.68 -8.37
CA PHE A 41 12.05 10.69 -9.34
C PHE A 41 11.58 11.98 -8.66
N SER A 42 10.85 11.86 -7.54
CA SER A 42 10.41 13.03 -6.78
C SER A 42 11.59 13.73 -6.09
N LEU A 43 12.59 12.98 -5.61
CA LEU A 43 13.84 13.54 -5.09
C LEU A 43 14.57 14.36 -6.15
N ALA A 44 14.66 13.87 -7.39
CA ALA A 44 15.28 14.59 -8.49
C ALA A 44 14.49 15.84 -8.90
N ALA A 45 13.16 15.81 -8.79
CA ALA A 45 12.28 16.91 -9.19
C ALA A 45 12.27 18.08 -8.18
N GLU A 46 12.17 17.78 -6.88
CA GLU A 46 11.94 18.80 -5.85
C GLU A 46 12.60 18.44 -4.50
N GLY A 47 13.66 17.63 -4.52
CA GLY A 47 14.40 17.26 -3.31
C GLY A 47 13.53 16.58 -2.26
N GLU A 48 13.77 16.91 -0.99
CA GLU A 48 12.99 16.40 0.14
C GLU A 48 11.50 16.74 0.02
N ALA A 49 11.16 17.95 -0.44
CA ALA A 49 9.78 18.39 -0.58
C ALA A 49 9.01 17.51 -1.60
N GLY A 50 9.67 17.13 -2.70
CA GLY A 50 9.13 16.20 -3.69
C GLY A 50 8.85 14.82 -3.09
N VAL A 51 9.80 14.26 -2.33
CA VAL A 51 9.63 12.96 -1.66
C VAL A 51 8.48 13.00 -0.65
N ARG A 52 8.40 14.06 0.15
CA ARG A 52 7.30 14.26 1.09
C ARG A 52 5.95 14.33 0.37
N LYS A 53 5.89 15.05 -0.74
CA LYS A 53 4.68 15.18 -1.56
C LYS A 53 4.24 13.85 -2.17
N VAL A 54 5.15 13.04 -2.71
CA VAL A 54 4.76 11.75 -3.31
C VAL A 54 4.28 10.75 -2.26
N LEU A 55 4.89 10.73 -1.08
CA LEU A 55 4.42 9.92 0.05
C LEU A 55 3.04 10.36 0.54
N GLN A 56 2.81 11.69 0.62
CA GLN A 56 1.51 12.24 0.98
C GLN A 56 0.43 11.86 -0.04
N MET A 57 0.69 12.05 -1.34
CA MET A 57 -0.27 11.72 -2.40
C MET A 57 -0.65 10.23 -2.38
N LEU A 58 0.34 9.33 -2.22
CA LEU A 58 0.07 7.90 -2.15
C LEU A 58 -0.77 7.53 -0.92
N ARG A 59 -0.51 8.16 0.23
CA ARG A 59 -1.32 7.98 1.44
C ARG A 59 -2.75 8.46 1.21
N ASP A 60 -2.94 9.65 0.65
CA ASP A 60 -4.26 10.26 0.46
C ASP A 60 -5.10 9.43 -0.52
N GLU A 61 -4.50 8.94 -1.61
CA GLU A 61 -5.17 8.03 -2.54
C GLU A 61 -5.52 6.68 -1.88
N PHE A 62 -4.65 6.16 -1.02
CA PHE A 62 -4.90 4.91 -0.31
C PHE A 62 -6.05 5.05 0.70
N GLU A 63 -6.06 6.13 1.49
CA GLU A 63 -7.15 6.46 2.41
C GLU A 63 -8.48 6.65 1.68
N LEU A 64 -8.47 7.35 0.53
CA LEU A 64 -9.64 7.48 -0.33
C LEU A 64 -10.14 6.11 -0.83
N THR A 65 -9.23 5.24 -1.26
CA THR A 65 -9.58 3.87 -1.70
C THR A 65 -10.20 3.06 -0.57
N MET A 66 -9.63 3.14 0.64
CA MET A 66 -10.18 2.48 1.83
C MET A 66 -11.60 2.98 2.14
N ALA A 67 -11.81 4.29 2.13
CA ALA A 67 -13.12 4.90 2.41
C ALA A 67 -14.17 4.47 1.37
N LEU A 68 -13.83 4.50 0.09
CA LEU A 68 -14.72 4.08 -1.00
C LEU A 68 -14.99 2.56 -0.99
N SER A 69 -14.07 1.78 -0.44
CA SER A 69 -14.19 0.32 -0.29
C SER A 69 -14.85 -0.09 1.04
N GLY A 70 -15.29 0.88 1.86
CA GLY A 70 -15.95 0.61 3.15
C GLY A 70 -15.03 0.06 4.24
N CYS A 71 -13.71 0.23 4.11
CA CYS A 71 -12.73 -0.23 5.09
C CYS A 71 -12.31 0.93 6.00
N ARG A 72 -12.61 0.85 7.30
CA ARG A 72 -12.21 1.86 8.29
C ARG A 72 -10.85 1.58 8.91
N SER A 73 -10.31 0.38 8.70
CA SER A 73 -9.01 -0.04 9.21
C SER A 73 -8.33 -1.04 8.27
N LEU A 74 -7.01 -1.19 8.37
CA LEU A 74 -6.25 -2.17 7.57
C LEU A 74 -6.74 -3.61 7.77
N LYS A 75 -7.28 -3.93 8.95
CA LYS A 75 -7.81 -5.26 9.29
C LYS A 75 -9.06 -5.64 8.49
N GLU A 76 -9.76 -4.65 7.97
CA GLU A 76 -10.97 -4.86 7.16
C GLU A 76 -10.64 -5.11 5.69
N ILE A 77 -9.40 -4.84 5.26
CA ILE A 77 -8.94 -5.13 3.90
C ILE A 77 -8.69 -6.63 3.78
N THR A 78 -9.55 -7.30 3.02
CA THR A 78 -9.52 -8.76 2.85
C THR A 78 -9.57 -9.17 1.38
N ARG A 79 -9.25 -10.44 1.09
CA ARG A 79 -9.30 -11.04 -0.25
C ARG A 79 -10.64 -10.87 -0.98
N ASN A 80 -11.74 -10.66 -0.24
CA ASN A 80 -13.10 -10.47 -0.78
C ASN A 80 -13.28 -9.17 -1.56
N HIS A 81 -12.38 -8.19 -1.40
CA HIS A 81 -12.45 -6.93 -2.15
C HIS A 81 -11.90 -7.06 -3.58
N ILE A 82 -11.26 -8.18 -3.93
CA ILE A 82 -10.56 -8.35 -5.20
C ILE A 82 -11.15 -9.51 -6.00
N THR A 83 -11.37 -9.29 -7.30
CA THR A 83 -11.69 -10.33 -8.29
C THR A 83 -10.54 -10.43 -9.28
N THR A 84 -10.24 -11.65 -9.73
CA THR A 84 -9.14 -11.96 -10.68
C THR A 84 -9.66 -12.79 -11.83
#